data_AF-J0QY41-F1
#
_entry.id   AF-J0QY41-F1
#
_cell.length_a   1.000
_cell.length_b   1.000
_cell.length_c   1.000
_cell.angle_alpha   90.00
_cell.angle_beta   90.00
_cell.angle_gamma   90.00
#
_symmetry.space_group_name_H-M   'P 1'
#
loop_
_entity.id
_entity.type
_entity.pdbx_description
1 polymer ?
#
loop_
_entity_poly.entity_id
_entity_poly.type
_entity_poly.pdbx_seq_one_letter_code
_entity_poly.pdbx_strand_id
1 'polypeptide(L)'
;MKKNKKRGRPKIIGQLREPNGRISRAKSPREAVDKLALETRAKRFGLTLQEAKNPLAGSYIGRLCLQGVLTQDQYDAAQKYLQIRNDYLCAKGLPSAVYDDVTTNSDPNSLEQWVEKATNHYQAVQEVIKEAQCLYRQYNLYAALQYLVIEDQMLPHLVSSLRIALNALQKYLDR
;
A
#
# COMPACT_ATOMS: atom_id res chain seq x y z
N MET A 1 -48.12 18.33 -45.49
CA MET A 1 -48.40 17.64 -44.21
C MET A 1 -47.10 17.04 -43.67
N LYS A 2 -46.59 17.49 -42.52
CA LYS A 2 -45.35 16.97 -41.92
C LYS A 2 -45.61 15.58 -41.32
N LYS A 3 -44.92 14.53 -41.79
CA LYS A 3 -44.98 13.18 -41.22
C LYS A 3 -44.42 13.21 -39.80
N ASN A 4 -45.27 12.98 -38.79
CA ASN A 4 -44.81 12.84 -37.40
C ASN A 4 -43.83 11.66 -37.31
N LYS A 5 -42.60 11.92 -36.86
CA LYS A 5 -41.62 10.87 -36.55
C LYS A 5 -42.27 9.92 -35.53
N LYS A 6 -42.43 8.63 -35.91
CA LYS A 6 -42.96 7.61 -35.01
C LYS A 6 -42.06 7.56 -33.77
N ARG A 7 -42.57 7.99 -32.61
CA ARG A 7 -41.88 7.75 -31.33
C ARG A 7 -41.84 6.24 -31.13
N GLY A 8 -40.67 5.70 -30.81
CA GLY A 8 -40.50 4.28 -30.55
C GLY A 8 -41.38 3.79 -29.40
N ARG A 9 -41.36 2.47 -29.15
CA ARG A 9 -42.15 1.85 -28.07
C ARG A 9 -41.92 2.59 -26.74
N PRO A 10 -42.99 2.98 -26.02
CA PRO A 10 -42.86 3.70 -24.75
C PRO A 10 -42.07 2.87 -23.73
N LYS A 11 -41.28 3.57 -22.90
CA LYS A 11 -40.47 2.97 -21.84
C LYS A 11 -41.40 2.47 -20.72
N ILE A 12 -41.27 1.19 -20.35
CA ILE A 12 -41.93 0.65 -19.16
C ILE A 12 -41.31 1.30 -17.92
N ILE A 13 -42.13 1.98 -17.13
CA ILE A 13 -41.75 2.73 -15.92
C ILE A 13 -41.51 1.74 -14.77
N GLY A 14 -40.50 1.99 -13.93
CA GLY A 14 -40.19 1.16 -12.76
C GLY A 14 -39.33 -0.09 -13.01
N GLN A 15 -38.99 -0.38 -14.28
CA GLN A 15 -38.12 -1.52 -14.63
C GLN A 15 -36.65 -1.09 -14.72
N LEU A 16 -35.77 -1.80 -14.02
CA LEU A 16 -34.32 -1.65 -14.14
C LEU A 16 -33.86 -2.05 -15.56
N ARG A 17 -32.84 -1.37 -16.08
CA ARG A 17 -32.31 -1.61 -17.43
C ARG A 17 -30.80 -1.81 -17.41
N GLU A 18 -30.34 -2.64 -18.34
CA GLU A 18 -28.92 -2.81 -18.66
C GLU A 18 -28.39 -1.60 -19.45
N PRO A 19 -27.05 -1.40 -19.53
CA PRO A 19 -26.45 -0.31 -20.32
C PRO A 19 -26.84 -0.34 -21.80
N ASN A 20 -27.14 -1.53 -22.33
CA ASN A 20 -27.63 -1.76 -23.69
C ASN A 20 -29.12 -1.40 -23.89
N GLY A 21 -29.80 -0.90 -22.85
CA GLY A 21 -31.21 -0.51 -22.88
C GLY A 21 -32.22 -1.65 -22.74
N ARG A 22 -31.80 -2.92 -22.63
CA ARG A 22 -32.70 -4.04 -22.34
C ARG A 22 -33.20 -3.98 -20.90
N ILE A 23 -34.39 -4.53 -20.65
CA ILE A 23 -34.90 -4.70 -19.29
C ILE A 23 -34.02 -5.73 -18.59
N SER A 24 -33.48 -5.36 -17.43
CA SER A 24 -32.64 -6.24 -16.63
C SER A 24 -33.45 -7.45 -16.19
N ARG A 25 -32.87 -8.65 -16.34
CA ARG A 25 -33.46 -9.90 -15.82
C ARG A 25 -33.22 -10.09 -14.32
N ALA A 26 -32.33 -9.30 -13.73
CA ALA A 26 -32.04 -9.36 -12.30
C ALA A 26 -33.22 -8.74 -11.52
N LYS A 27 -33.79 -9.51 -10.58
CA LYS A 27 -34.90 -9.07 -9.72
C LYS A 27 -34.49 -7.96 -8.74
N SER A 28 -33.19 -7.84 -8.44
CA SER A 28 -32.57 -6.79 -7.65
C SER A 28 -31.31 -6.27 -8.35
N PRO A 29 -30.89 -5.02 -8.10
CA PRO A 29 -29.55 -4.57 -8.45
C PRO A 29 -28.53 -5.54 -7.84
N ARG A 30 -27.55 -6.00 -8.62
CA ARG A 30 -26.42 -6.76 -8.05
C ARG A 30 -25.72 -5.84 -7.05
N GLU A 31 -25.57 -6.31 -5.82
CA GLU A 31 -24.66 -5.65 -4.88
C GLU A 31 -23.25 -5.67 -5.49
N ALA A 32 -22.48 -4.60 -5.27
CA ALA A 32 -21.10 -4.56 -5.72
C ALA A 32 -20.37 -5.79 -5.16
N VAL A 33 -19.64 -6.51 -6.02
CA VAL A 33 -18.97 -7.77 -5.68
C VAL A 33 -18.07 -7.58 -4.44
N ASP A 34 -17.49 -6.40 -4.29
CA ASP A 34 -16.54 -6.07 -3.23
C ASP A 34 -17.21 -5.61 -1.92
N LYS A 35 -18.53 -5.43 -1.90
CA LYS A 35 -19.25 -4.88 -0.73
C LYS A 35 -18.99 -5.71 0.54
N LEU A 36 -19.13 -7.03 0.44
CA LEU A 36 -18.90 -7.94 1.56
C LEU A 36 -17.43 -7.91 2.03
N ALA A 37 -16.48 -7.81 1.09
CA ALA A 37 -15.06 -7.73 1.40
C ALA A 37 -14.72 -6.43 2.14
N LEU A 38 -15.28 -5.30 1.69
CA LEU A 38 -15.12 -3.99 2.33
C LEU A 38 -15.74 -3.95 3.73
N GLU A 39 -16.94 -4.52 3.90
CA GLU A 39 -17.59 -4.65 5.21
C GLU A 39 -16.78 -5.51 6.17
N THR A 40 -16.25 -6.64 5.68
CA THR A 40 -15.39 -7.53 6.46
C THR A 40 -14.09 -6.85 6.87
N ARG A 41 -13.46 -6.11 5.94
CA ARG A 41 -12.24 -5.32 6.21
C ARG A 41 -12.49 -4.23 7.24
N ALA A 42 -13.57 -3.46 7.06
CA ALA A 42 -14.01 -2.41 7.98
C ALA A 42 -14.21 -2.98 9.40
N LYS A 43 -14.94 -4.09 9.52
CA LYS A 43 -15.19 -4.76 10.79
C LYS A 43 -13.91 -5.31 11.43
N ARG A 44 -13.06 -5.98 10.64
CA ARG A 44 -11.83 -6.62 11.14
C ARG A 44 -10.83 -5.60 11.69
N PHE A 45 -10.74 -4.43 11.06
CA PHE A 45 -9.72 -3.43 11.38
C PHE A 45 -10.27 -2.18 12.07
N GLY A 46 -11.57 -2.14 12.37
CA GLY A 46 -12.21 -0.99 13.01
C GLY A 46 -12.17 0.27 12.13
N LEU A 47 -12.28 0.11 10.81
CA LEU A 47 -12.28 1.20 9.84
C LEU A 47 -13.70 1.55 9.41
N THR A 48 -13.89 2.77 8.92
CA THR A 48 -15.11 3.13 8.18
C THR A 48 -15.16 2.42 6.83
N LEU A 49 -16.34 2.30 6.22
CA LEU A 49 -16.46 1.72 4.87
C LEU A 49 -15.71 2.52 3.80
N GLN A 50 -15.49 3.83 4.01
CA GLN A 50 -14.71 4.65 3.09
C GLN A 50 -13.21 4.39 3.27
N GLU A 51 -12.73 4.31 4.50
CA GLU A 51 -11.34 3.95 4.79
C GLU A 51 -10.99 2.54 4.33
N ALA A 52 -11.92 1.58 4.46
CA ALA A 52 -11.71 0.21 3.98
C ALA A 52 -11.50 0.10 2.46
N LYS A 53 -12.01 1.07 1.69
CA LYS A 53 -11.77 1.20 0.24
C LYS A 53 -10.41 1.78 -0.08
N ASN A 54 -9.80 2.52 0.85
CA ASN A 54 -8.51 3.13 0.63
C ASN A 54 -7.43 2.02 0.49
N PRO A 55 -6.58 2.06 -0.54
CA PRO A 55 -5.45 1.12 -0.68
C PRO A 55 -4.58 1.03 0.59
N LEU A 56 -4.45 2.12 1.35
CA LEU A 56 -3.72 2.16 2.62
C LEU A 56 -4.27 1.17 3.66
N ALA A 57 -5.55 0.80 3.60
CA ALA A 57 -6.11 -0.21 4.49
C ALA A 57 -5.51 -1.63 4.26
N GLY A 58 -4.77 -1.81 3.16
CA GLY A 58 -4.04 -3.02 2.80
C GLY A 58 -2.96 -3.42 3.79
N SER A 59 -2.21 -2.47 4.33
CA SER A 59 -1.10 -2.71 5.24
C SER A 59 -1.37 -2.12 6.62
N TYR A 60 -0.70 -2.67 7.64
CA TYR A 60 -0.79 -2.21 9.01
C TYR A 60 -0.30 -0.77 9.14
N ILE A 61 0.83 -0.42 8.52
CA ILE A 61 1.33 0.96 8.50
C ILE A 61 0.35 1.93 7.82
N GLY A 62 -0.33 1.51 6.75
CA GLY A 62 -1.33 2.34 6.09
C GLY A 62 -2.59 2.50 6.95
N ARG A 63 -3.01 1.44 7.67
CA ARG A 63 -4.07 1.53 8.68
C ARG A 63 -3.71 2.49 9.82
N LEU A 64 -2.47 2.44 10.31
CA LEU A 64 -1.98 3.38 11.33
C LEU A 64 -1.97 4.83 10.82
N CYS A 65 -1.63 5.05 9.55
CA CYS A 65 -1.69 6.37 8.91
C CYS A 65 -3.15 6.88 8.81
N LEU A 66 -4.09 6.03 8.36
CA LEU A 66 -5.51 6.36 8.27
C LEU A 66 -6.11 6.73 9.64
N GLN A 67 -5.66 6.06 10.71
CA GLN A 67 -6.08 6.32 12.08
C GLN A 67 -5.38 7.53 12.73
N GLY A 68 -4.48 8.22 12.00
CA GLY A 68 -3.70 9.34 12.53
C GLY A 68 -2.63 8.94 13.56
N VAL A 69 -2.32 7.64 13.65
CA VAL A 69 -1.26 7.13 14.52
C VAL A 69 0.11 7.28 13.85
N LEU A 70 0.19 7.30 12.53
CA LEU A 70 1.40 7.71 11.81
C LEU A 70 1.09 8.97 11.00
N THR A 71 2.10 9.82 10.81
CA THR A 71 2.00 10.93 9.86
C THR A 71 2.17 10.41 8.43
N GLN A 72 1.76 11.22 7.44
CA GLN A 72 1.98 10.88 6.04
C GLN A 72 3.47 10.68 5.75
N ASP A 73 4.34 11.56 6.25
CA ASP A 73 5.78 11.44 6.02
C ASP A 73 6.38 10.17 6.63
N GLN A 74 5.91 9.75 7.81
CA GLN A 74 6.32 8.48 8.42
C GLN A 74 5.88 7.30 7.56
N TYR A 75 4.67 7.34 7.02
CA TYR A 75 4.18 6.33 6.09
C TYR A 75 5.03 6.31 4.81
N ASP A 76 5.34 7.46 4.23
CA ASP A 76 6.16 7.58 3.03
C ASP A 76 7.59 7.08 3.27
N ALA A 77 8.17 7.37 4.45
CA ALA A 77 9.45 6.82 4.87
C ALA A 77 9.42 5.28 4.99
N ALA A 78 8.32 4.71 5.48
CA ALA A 78 8.14 3.25 5.54
C ALA A 78 8.06 2.62 4.14
N GLN A 79 7.36 3.28 3.20
CA GLN A 79 7.30 2.84 1.80
C GLN A 79 8.68 2.90 1.13
N LYS A 80 9.40 4.02 1.29
CA LYS A 80 10.78 4.17 0.78
C LYS A 80 11.71 3.10 1.37
N TYR A 81 11.60 2.81 2.66
CA TYR A 81 12.37 1.73 3.30
C TYR A 81 12.10 0.36 2.66
N LEU A 82 10.83 0.01 2.42
CA LEU A 82 10.46 -1.24 1.74
C LEU A 82 11.04 -1.32 0.33
N GLN A 83 11.01 -0.21 -0.41
CA GLN A 83 11.61 -0.13 -1.75
C GLN A 83 13.12 -0.37 -1.70
N ILE A 84 13.85 0.36 -0.85
CA ILE A 84 15.32 0.22 -0.71
C ILE A 84 15.69 -1.21 -0.30
N ARG A 85 14.93 -1.81 0.62
CA ARG A 85 15.13 -3.20 1.02
C ARG A 85 14.87 -4.15 -0.15
N ASN A 86 13.81 -3.96 -0.92
CA ASN A 86 13.51 -4.80 -2.07
C ASN A 86 14.59 -4.69 -3.14
N ASP A 87 15.05 -3.48 -3.45
CA ASP A 87 16.15 -3.23 -4.40
C ASP A 87 17.42 -3.97 -3.97
N TYR A 88 17.74 -3.95 -2.68
CA TYR A 88 18.85 -4.73 -2.13
C TYR A 88 18.65 -6.24 -2.30
N LEU A 89 17.46 -6.77 -2.00
CA LEU A 89 17.18 -8.19 -2.19
C LEU A 89 17.30 -8.61 -3.66
N CYS A 90 16.76 -7.80 -4.58
CA CYS A 90 16.89 -7.99 -6.02
C CYS A 90 18.36 -7.96 -6.45
N ALA A 91 19.13 -6.97 -5.98
CA ALA A 91 20.55 -6.81 -6.28
C ALA A 91 21.42 -7.98 -5.78
N LYS A 92 21.02 -8.63 -4.69
CA LYS A 92 21.72 -9.81 -4.13
C LYS A 92 21.14 -11.15 -4.57
N GLY A 93 20.07 -11.16 -5.37
CA GLY A 93 19.39 -12.40 -5.78
C GLY A 93 18.83 -13.19 -4.58
N LEU A 94 18.41 -12.50 -3.53
CA LEU A 94 17.92 -13.12 -2.30
C LEU A 94 16.46 -13.56 -2.43
N PRO A 95 16.04 -14.61 -1.69
CA PRO A 95 14.65 -15.02 -1.66
C PRO A 95 13.76 -13.90 -1.10
N SER A 96 12.47 -13.91 -1.49
CA SER A 96 11.46 -12.91 -1.14
C SER A 96 11.63 -11.53 -1.79
N ALA A 97 12.55 -11.39 -2.76
CA ALA A 97 12.61 -10.22 -3.62
C ALA A 97 11.42 -10.20 -4.58
N VAL A 98 10.84 -9.01 -4.78
CA VAL A 98 9.78 -8.77 -5.78
C VAL A 98 10.44 -8.18 -7.02
N TYR A 99 10.37 -8.92 -8.13
CA TYR A 99 11.04 -8.58 -9.39
C TYR A 99 10.16 -7.85 -10.41
N ASP A 100 8.89 -7.56 -10.06
CA ASP A 100 7.88 -7.05 -10.99
C ASP A 100 8.31 -5.75 -11.73
N ASP A 101 9.18 -4.93 -11.12
CA ASP A 101 9.64 -3.64 -11.66
C ASP A 101 11.11 -3.63 -12.11
N VAL A 102 11.80 -4.78 -12.12
CA VAL A 102 13.21 -4.82 -12.56
C VAL A 102 13.27 -4.70 -14.08
N THR A 103 13.32 -3.46 -14.57
CA THR A 103 13.65 -3.16 -15.96
C THR A 103 14.96 -3.86 -16.28
N THR A 104 14.88 -4.89 -17.12
CA THR A 104 16.03 -5.68 -17.54
C THR A 104 16.84 -4.84 -18.54
N ASN A 105 17.52 -3.81 -18.06
CA ASN A 105 18.47 -3.06 -18.85
C ASN A 105 19.55 -4.04 -19.31
N SER A 106 19.68 -4.22 -20.62
CA SER A 106 20.55 -5.23 -21.23
C SER A 106 22.05 -4.86 -21.17
N ASP A 107 22.39 -3.69 -20.60
CA ASP A 107 23.76 -3.22 -20.46
C ASP A 107 24.38 -3.70 -19.14
N PRO A 108 25.39 -4.58 -19.16
CA PRO A 108 26.00 -5.15 -17.95
C PRO A 108 26.61 -4.09 -17.03
N ASN A 109 27.20 -3.03 -17.58
CA ASN A 109 27.79 -1.96 -16.77
C ASN A 109 26.72 -1.18 -15.97
N SER A 110 25.54 -1.02 -16.54
CA SER A 110 24.41 -0.37 -15.87
C SER A 110 23.87 -1.20 -14.70
N LEU A 111 23.89 -2.53 -14.84
CA LEU A 111 23.45 -3.46 -13.82
C LEU A 111 24.41 -3.47 -12.63
N GLU A 112 25.72 -3.54 -12.88
CA GLU A 112 26.74 -3.53 -11.82
C GLU A 112 26.66 -2.23 -10.98
N GLN A 113 26.55 -1.08 -11.64
CA GLN A 113 26.38 0.21 -10.95
C GLN A 113 25.08 0.27 -10.15
N TRP A 114 23.99 -0.32 -10.65
CA TRP A 114 22.73 -0.37 -9.93
C TRP A 114 22.84 -1.27 -8.69
N VAL A 115 23.45 -2.45 -8.81
CA VAL A 115 23.70 -3.38 -7.68
C VAL A 115 24.54 -2.70 -6.60
N GLU A 116 25.58 -1.99 -6.99
CA GLU A 116 26.43 -1.23 -6.06
C GLU A 116 25.62 -0.14 -5.34
N LYS A 117 24.86 0.67 -6.08
CA LYS A 117 23.99 1.72 -5.51
C LYS A 117 22.95 1.16 -4.55
N ALA A 118 22.24 0.09 -4.92
CA ALA A 118 21.25 -0.56 -4.08
C ALA A 118 21.88 -1.11 -2.79
N THR A 119 23.06 -1.71 -2.90
CA THR A 119 23.83 -2.21 -1.74
C THR A 119 24.22 -1.07 -0.80
N ASN A 120 24.81 0.01 -1.33
CA ASN A 120 25.26 1.15 -0.55
C ASN A 120 24.08 1.87 0.13
N HIS A 121 22.97 2.04 -0.58
CA HIS A 121 21.78 2.70 -0.04
C HIS A 121 21.18 1.90 1.13
N TYR A 122 21.05 0.58 0.97
CA TYR A 122 20.55 -0.27 2.06
C TYR A 122 21.50 -0.26 3.28
N GLN A 123 22.82 -0.33 3.06
CA GLN A 123 23.80 -0.22 4.14
C GLN A 123 23.71 1.11 4.89
N ALA A 124 23.56 2.23 4.17
CA ALA A 124 23.41 3.53 4.81
C ALA A 124 22.15 3.62 5.67
N VAL A 125 21.03 3.09 5.17
CA VAL A 125 19.78 2.98 5.94
C VAL A 125 19.95 2.10 7.19
N GLN A 126 20.68 0.99 7.09
CA GLN A 126 20.99 0.15 8.26
C GLN A 126 21.82 0.89 9.30
N GLU A 127 22.80 1.68 8.89
CA GLU A 127 23.59 2.50 9.82
C GLU A 127 22.73 3.57 10.50
N VAL A 128 21.80 4.21 9.80
CA VAL A 128 20.83 5.16 10.42
C VAL A 128 19.98 4.47 11.48
N ILE A 129 19.46 3.27 11.20
CA ILE A 129 18.66 2.49 12.16
C ILE A 129 19.51 2.11 13.38
N LYS A 130 20.76 1.71 13.15
CA LYS A 130 21.71 1.35 14.20
C LYS A 130 22.06 2.55 15.09
N GLU A 131 22.35 3.71 14.51
CA GLU A 131 22.58 4.95 15.26
C GLU A 131 21.35 5.33 16.09
N ALA A 132 20.16 5.27 15.50
CA ALA A 132 18.91 5.53 16.22
C ALA A 132 18.69 4.53 17.36
N GLN A 133 18.98 3.24 17.15
CA GLN A 133 18.85 2.21 18.18
C GLN A 133 19.83 2.43 19.34
N CYS A 134 21.04 2.91 19.06
CA CYS A 134 22.03 3.26 20.08
C CYS A 134 21.58 4.43 20.97
N LEU A 135 20.85 5.39 20.38
CA LEU A 135 20.25 6.53 21.10
C LEU A 135 19.01 6.12 21.90
N TYR A 136 18.14 5.30 21.32
CA TYR A 136 16.85 4.91 21.87
C TYR A 136 16.84 3.49 22.42
N ARG A 137 17.73 3.21 23.39
CA ARG A 137 18.00 1.85 23.89
C ARG A 137 16.80 1.14 24.52
N GLN A 138 15.81 1.88 25.05
CA GLN A 138 14.61 1.28 25.62
C GLN A 138 13.62 0.73 24.57
N TYR A 139 13.80 1.09 23.30
CA TYR A 139 12.94 0.63 22.20
C TYR A 139 13.63 -0.45 21.39
N ASN A 140 12.85 -1.23 20.65
CA ASN A 140 13.36 -2.20 19.69
C ASN A 140 12.95 -1.77 18.28
N LEU A 141 13.80 -0.97 17.65
CA LEU A 141 13.55 -0.40 16.32
C LEU A 141 13.60 -1.48 15.23
N TYR A 142 14.50 -2.44 15.37
CA TYR A 142 14.62 -3.57 14.44
C TYR A 142 13.36 -4.43 14.43
N ALA A 143 12.85 -4.81 15.62
CA ALA A 143 11.61 -5.58 15.71
C ALA A 143 10.41 -4.81 15.16
N ALA A 144 10.37 -3.49 15.36
CA ALA A 144 9.31 -2.66 14.81
C ALA A 144 9.31 -2.67 13.27
N LEU A 145 10.46 -2.47 12.63
CA LEU A 145 10.57 -2.52 11.17
C LEU A 145 10.32 -3.94 10.63
N GLN A 146 10.88 -4.97 11.26
CA GLN A 146 10.69 -6.36 10.84
C GLN A 146 9.22 -6.77 10.91
N TYR A 147 8.59 -6.65 12.08
CA TYR A 147 7.27 -7.21 12.26
C TYR A 147 6.17 -6.32 11.68
N LEU A 148 6.25 -5.00 11.83
CA LEU A 148 5.13 -4.12 11.47
C LEU A 148 5.21 -3.66 10.02
N VAL A 149 6.42 -3.50 9.46
CA VAL A 149 6.62 -2.98 8.11
C VAL A 149 6.83 -4.11 7.10
N ILE A 150 7.74 -5.05 7.40
CA ILE A 150 8.09 -6.14 6.46
C ILE A 150 7.06 -7.27 6.51
N GLU A 151 6.65 -7.70 7.71
CA GLU A 151 5.74 -8.85 7.87
C GLU A 151 4.26 -8.48 8.04
N ASP A 152 3.93 -7.18 8.06
CA ASP A 152 2.57 -6.65 8.25
C ASP A 152 1.85 -7.14 9.52
N GLN A 153 2.60 -7.49 10.58
CA GLN A 153 2.04 -7.95 11.84
C GLN A 153 1.45 -6.79 12.67
N MET A 154 0.28 -7.04 13.27
CA MET A 154 -0.40 -6.08 14.14
C MET A 154 0.08 -6.22 15.58
N LEU A 155 1.21 -5.59 15.91
CA LEU A 155 1.79 -5.59 17.26
C LEU A 155 1.76 -4.16 17.86
N PRO A 156 0.65 -3.75 18.53
CA PRO A 156 0.47 -2.37 19.00
C PRO A 156 1.58 -1.86 19.94
N HIS A 157 2.18 -2.76 20.73
CA HIS A 157 3.24 -2.41 21.67
C HIS A 157 4.55 -1.96 21.00
N LEU A 158 4.74 -2.24 19.70
CA LEU A 158 5.91 -1.81 18.93
C LEU A 158 5.68 -0.49 18.16
N VAL A 159 4.47 0.09 18.19
CA VAL A 159 4.14 1.30 17.43
C VAL A 159 4.98 2.50 17.86
N SER A 160 5.29 2.63 19.16
CA SER A 160 6.17 3.70 19.66
C SER A 160 7.59 3.55 19.11
N SER A 161 8.13 2.32 19.08
CA SER A 161 9.41 2.02 18.45
C SER A 161 9.39 2.32 16.95
N LEU A 162 8.29 1.98 16.27
CA LEU A 162 8.12 2.25 14.84
C LEU A 162 8.19 3.74 14.53
N ARG A 163 7.49 4.59 15.28
CA ARG A 163 7.53 6.05 15.08
C ARG A 163 8.95 6.61 15.17
N ILE A 164 9.74 6.13 16.12
CA ILE A 164 11.13 6.56 16.31
C ILE A 164 11.99 6.13 15.11
N ALA A 165 11.85 4.87 14.67
CA ALA A 165 12.57 4.37 13.50
C ALA A 165 12.22 5.17 12.24
N LEU A 166 10.92 5.40 11.99
CA LEU A 166 10.44 6.13 10.82
C LEU A 166 10.86 7.60 10.83
N ASN A 167 10.90 8.27 11.99
CA ASN A 167 11.42 9.63 12.10
C ASN A 167 12.92 9.71 11.74
N ALA A 168 13.71 8.73 12.19
CA ALA A 168 15.13 8.67 11.86
C ALA A 168 15.35 8.45 10.36
N LEU A 169 14.57 7.54 9.76
CA LEU A 169 14.59 7.27 8.32
C LEU A 169 14.13 8.47 7.50
N GLN A 170 13.02 9.11 7.87
CA GLN A 170 12.52 10.33 7.22
C GLN A 170 13.61 11.39 7.17
N LYS A 171 14.25 11.69 8.32
CA LYS A 171 15.32 12.69 8.40
C LYS A 171 16.53 12.35 7.51
N TYR A 172 16.82 11.07 7.30
CA TYR A 172 17.87 10.65 6.38
C TYR A 172 17.46 10.79 4.92
N LEU A 173 16.21 10.44 4.59
CA LEU A 173 15.69 10.44 3.22
C LEU A 173 15.33 11.85 2.69
N ASP A 174 15.13 12.81 3.59
CA ASP A 174 14.89 14.22 3.24
C ASP A 174 16.18 15.04 3.06
N ARG A 175 17.35 14.44 3.33
CA ARG A 175 18.68 15.05 3.10
C ARG A 175 19.17 14.77 1.69
#